data_AF-W2BZF2-F1
#
_entry.id   AF-W2BZF2-F1
#
_cell.length_a   1.000
_cell.length_b   1.000
_cell.length_c   1.000
_cell.angle_alpha   90.00
_cell.angle_beta   90.00
_cell.angle_gamma   90.00
#
_symmetry.space_group_name_H-M   'P 1'
#
loop_
_entity.id
_entity.type
_entity.pdbx_description
1 polymer ?
#
loop_
_entity_poly.entity_id
_entity_poly.type
_entity_poly.pdbx_seq_one_letter_code
_entity_poly.pdbx_strand_id
1 'polypeptide(L)'
;MKFEGLIEFNSWDFIFSMVTFLVLFLVLKHFLFEKVHSFMEKRTEEVEKSLKNAEKTGKLADEKLASYEEKISDLSIESRRIIKRARDEAKVQAEAIISDANEQAHKAIKHSQDEIEREKFNARKELQEEIGNLAVMAAKQILQKEISEEEHRELVDKVIREAEENQWN
;
A
#
# COMPACT_ATOMS: atom_id res chain seq x y z
N MET A 1 -65.69 -71.74 61.91
CA MET A 1 -64.68 -71.25 62.87
C MET A 1 -64.05 -72.44 63.56
N LYS A 2 -62.83 -72.81 63.16
CA LYS A 2 -61.89 -73.53 64.01
C LYS A 2 -60.53 -72.88 63.78
N PHE A 3 -60.18 -72.04 64.75
CA PHE A 3 -58.83 -71.53 64.94
C PHE A 3 -58.08 -72.65 65.67
N GLU A 4 -57.21 -73.35 64.94
CA GLU A 4 -56.29 -74.34 65.50
C GLU A 4 -54.86 -73.77 65.45
N GLY A 5 -54.20 -73.78 66.62
CA GLY A 5 -52.75 -73.70 66.81
C GLY A 5 -52.09 -72.43 66.27
N LEU A 6 -52.11 -71.32 67.02
CA LEU A 6 -50.96 -70.90 67.84
C LEU A 6 -49.62 -71.27 67.20
N ILE A 7 -48.96 -70.24 66.68
CA ILE A 7 -47.53 -70.14 66.40
C ILE A 7 -46.76 -71.08 67.34
N GLU A 8 -46.40 -72.27 66.86
CA GLU A 8 -45.31 -73.01 67.47
C GLU A 8 -44.10 -72.10 67.29
N PHE A 9 -43.62 -71.49 68.37
CA PHE A 9 -42.36 -70.76 68.39
C PHE A 9 -41.23 -71.76 68.15
N ASN A 10 -41.08 -72.19 66.90
CA ASN A 10 -39.98 -72.99 66.46
C ASN A 10 -38.77 -72.05 66.46
N SER A 11 -37.90 -72.19 67.45
CA SER A 11 -36.68 -71.36 67.57
C SER A 11 -35.85 -71.42 66.28
N TRP A 12 -36.02 -72.48 65.50
CA TRP A 12 -35.44 -72.66 64.17
C TRP A 12 -35.87 -71.61 63.14
N ASP A 13 -37.17 -71.29 63.04
CA ASP A 13 -37.68 -70.32 62.06
C ASP A 13 -37.19 -68.89 62.38
N PHE A 14 -37.08 -68.56 63.67
CA PHE A 14 -36.51 -67.30 64.13
C PHE A 14 -35.02 -67.20 63.77
N ILE A 15 -34.24 -68.26 63.98
CA ILE A 15 -32.81 -68.31 63.60
C ILE A 15 -32.66 -68.14 62.09
N PHE A 16 -33.45 -68.85 61.27
CA PHE A 16 -33.41 -68.72 59.81
C PHE A 16 -33.77 -67.32 59.32
N SER A 17 -34.79 -66.70 59.91
CA SER A 17 -35.16 -65.31 59.62
C SER A 17 -34.03 -64.34 60.00
N MET A 18 -33.37 -64.56 61.15
CA MET A 18 -32.27 -63.73 61.62
C MET A 18 -31.03 -63.85 60.71
N VAL A 19 -30.70 -65.07 60.28
CA VAL A 19 -29.61 -65.33 59.33
C VAL A 19 -29.92 -64.67 57.98
N THR A 20 -31.14 -64.81 57.47
CA THR A 20 -31.55 -64.18 56.20
C THR A 20 -31.49 -62.65 56.29
N PHE A 21 -31.95 -62.08 57.40
CA PHE A 21 -31.83 -60.64 57.66
C PHE A 21 -30.38 -60.18 57.73
N LEU A 22 -29.51 -60.92 58.42
CA LEU A 22 -28.08 -60.60 58.50
C LEU A 22 -27.39 -60.68 57.13
N VAL A 23 -27.70 -61.70 56.33
CA VAL A 23 -27.16 -61.82 54.97
C VAL A 23 -27.62 -60.64 54.10
N LEU A 24 -28.92 -60.31 54.13
CA LEU A 24 -29.45 -59.15 53.41
C LEU A 24 -28.80 -57.84 53.89
N PHE A 25 -28.64 -57.66 55.20
CA PHE A 25 -28.00 -56.50 55.78
C PHE A 25 -26.53 -56.37 55.34
N LEU A 26 -25.78 -57.48 55.30
CA LEU A 26 -24.39 -57.48 54.85
C LEU A 26 -24.28 -57.16 53.36
N VAL A 27 -25.17 -57.70 52.52
CA VAL A 27 -25.22 -57.40 51.07
C VAL A 27 -25.57 -55.92 50.85
N LEU A 28 -26.59 -55.40 51.53
CA LEU A 28 -26.97 -54.00 51.45
C LEU A 28 -25.87 -53.09 51.96
N LYS A 29 -25.22 -53.42 53.08
CA LYS A 29 -24.09 -52.65 53.60
C LYS A 29 -22.96 -52.60 52.58
N HIS A 30 -22.58 -53.72 51.99
CA HIS A 30 -21.47 -53.73 51.03
C HIS A 30 -21.81 -52.89 49.78
N PHE A 31 -22.98 -53.11 49.17
CA PHE A 31 -23.35 -52.46 47.92
C PHE A 31 -23.70 -50.96 48.09
N LEU A 32 -24.36 -50.60 49.20
CA LEU A 32 -24.82 -49.23 49.43
C LEU A 32 -23.67 -48.31 49.86
N PHE A 33 -22.72 -48.80 50.66
CA PHE A 33 -21.55 -48.00 51.04
C PHE A 33 -20.68 -47.65 49.82
N GLU A 34 -20.43 -48.61 48.93
CA GLU A 34 -19.67 -48.36 47.71
C GLU A 34 -20.37 -47.35 46.79
N LYS A 35 -21.68 -47.51 46.56
CA LYS A 35 -22.44 -46.62 45.69
C LYS A 35 -22.59 -45.20 46.24
N VAL A 36 -22.79 -45.05 47.56
CA VAL A 36 -22.90 -43.74 48.20
C VAL A 36 -21.55 -43.03 48.24
N HIS A 37 -20.46 -43.76 48.54
CA HIS A 37 -19.12 -43.19 48.53
C HIS A 37 -18.74 -42.69 47.13
N SER A 38 -18.92 -43.52 46.10
CA SER A 38 -18.66 -43.13 44.70
C SER A 38 -19.49 -41.93 44.26
N PHE A 39 -20.76 -41.83 44.67
CA PHE A 39 -21.60 -40.67 44.35
C PHE A 39 -21.09 -39.38 45.00
N MET A 40 -20.65 -39.44 46.26
CA MET A 40 -20.10 -38.28 46.98
C MET A 40 -18.74 -37.85 46.44
N GLU A 41 -17.89 -38.81 46.06
CA GLU A 41 -16.61 -38.55 45.41
C GLU A 41 -16.81 -37.87 44.06
N LYS A 42 -17.66 -38.42 43.18
CA LYS A 42 -18.01 -37.80 41.89
C LYS A 42 -18.53 -36.38 42.05
N ARG A 43 -19.40 -36.14 43.03
CA ARG A 43 -19.94 -34.79 43.28
C ARG A 43 -18.84 -33.82 43.73
N THR A 44 -17.92 -34.29 44.57
CA THR A 44 -16.76 -33.49 45.03
C THR A 44 -15.84 -33.16 43.85
N GLU A 45 -15.51 -34.17 43.04
CA GLU A 45 -14.68 -34.00 41.85
C GLU A 45 -15.30 -33.05 40.82
N GLU A 46 -16.61 -33.15 40.57
CA GLU A 46 -17.32 -32.26 39.65
C GLU A 46 -17.27 -30.80 40.11
N VAL A 47 -17.47 -30.56 41.40
CA VAL A 47 -17.39 -29.21 41.99
C VAL A 47 -15.97 -28.68 41.92
N GLU A 48 -14.98 -29.47 42.31
CA GLU A 48 -13.58 -29.07 42.28
C GLU A 48 -13.11 -28.78 40.84
N LYS A 49 -13.49 -29.65 39.88
CA LYS A 49 -13.21 -29.45 38.46
C LYS A 49 -13.88 -28.19 37.93
N SER A 50 -15.13 -27.93 38.30
CA SER A 50 -15.86 -26.73 37.88
C SER A 50 -15.20 -25.46 38.42
N LEU A 51 -14.77 -25.47 39.70
CA LEU A 51 -14.07 -24.36 40.32
C LEU A 51 -12.70 -24.12 39.67
N LYS A 52 -11.90 -25.17 39.47
CA LYS A 52 -10.61 -25.10 38.77
C LYS A 52 -10.76 -24.58 37.34
N ASN A 53 -11.81 -25.02 36.63
CA ASN A 53 -12.10 -24.53 35.29
C ASN A 53 -12.50 -23.06 35.29
N ALA A 54 -13.30 -22.61 36.25
CA ALA A 54 -13.68 -21.21 36.40
C ALA A 54 -12.44 -20.33 36.68
N GLU A 55 -11.59 -20.72 37.63
CA GLU A 55 -10.34 -20.02 37.93
C GLU A 55 -9.40 -19.97 36.72
N LYS A 56 -9.23 -21.10 36.02
CA LYS A 56 -8.40 -21.17 34.81
C LYS A 56 -8.95 -20.26 33.72
N THR A 57 -10.27 -20.23 33.53
CA THR A 57 -10.92 -19.38 32.53
C THR A 57 -10.77 -17.90 32.89
N GLY A 58 -10.91 -17.54 34.16
CA GLY A 58 -10.66 -16.19 34.66
C GLY A 58 -9.23 -15.74 34.38
N LYS A 59 -8.23 -16.54 34.78
CA LYS A 59 -6.82 -16.23 34.51
C LYS A 59 -6.50 -16.08 33.03
N LEU A 60 -7.05 -16.97 32.18
CA LEU A 60 -6.87 -16.88 30.73
C LEU A 60 -7.54 -15.64 30.13
N ALA A 61 -8.67 -15.20 30.70
CA ALA A 61 -9.34 -13.97 30.27
C ALA A 61 -8.51 -12.74 30.64
N ASP A 62 -7.99 -12.68 31.86
CA ASP A 62 -7.13 -11.59 32.34
C ASP A 62 -5.82 -11.51 31.52
N GLU A 63 -5.18 -12.66 31.26
CA GLU A 63 -3.97 -12.74 30.44
C GLU A 63 -4.22 -12.27 28.99
N LYS A 64 -5.34 -12.68 28.40
CA LYS A 64 -5.75 -12.21 27.08
C LYS A 64 -6.05 -10.73 27.07
N LEU A 65 -6.72 -10.21 28.09
CA LEU A 65 -7.04 -8.80 28.20
C LEU A 65 -5.77 -7.96 28.28
N ALA A 66 -4.81 -8.34 29.14
CA ALA A 66 -3.50 -7.69 29.21
C ALA A 66 -2.76 -7.73 27.87
N SER A 67 -2.74 -8.87 27.17
CA SER A 67 -2.13 -8.99 25.84
C SER A 67 -2.82 -8.10 24.79
N TYR A 68 -4.15 -7.95 24.87
CA TYR A 68 -4.88 -7.05 23.97
C TYR A 68 -4.58 -5.59 24.26
N GLU A 69 -4.53 -5.19 25.53
CA GLU A 69 -4.18 -3.83 25.94
C GLU A 69 -2.77 -3.44 25.47
N GLU A 70 -1.80 -4.35 25.64
CA GLU A 70 -0.44 -4.18 25.12
C GLU A 70 -0.43 -4.01 23.59
N LYS A 71 -1.12 -4.90 22.87
CA LYS A 71 -1.25 -4.79 21.41
C LYS A 71 -1.90 -3.49 20.95
N ILE A 72 -2.91 -3.00 21.67
CA ILE A 72 -3.58 -1.73 21.35
C ILE A 72 -2.62 -0.55 21.55
N SER A 73 -1.82 -0.58 22.61
CA SER A 73 -0.78 0.42 22.86
C SER A 73 0.26 0.42 21.73
N ASP A 74 0.76 -0.76 21.36
CA ASP A 74 1.74 -0.94 20.28
C ASP A 74 1.18 -0.51 18.92
N LEU A 75 -0.06 -0.88 18.61
CA LEU A 75 -0.73 -0.44 17.38
C LEU A 75 -0.87 1.08 17.32
N SER A 76 -1.12 1.73 18.46
CA SER A 76 -1.20 3.19 18.52
C SER A 76 0.15 3.85 18.24
N ILE A 77 1.24 3.28 18.76
CA ILE A 77 2.61 3.73 18.49
C ILE A 77 2.97 3.51 17.02
N GLU A 78 2.69 2.31 16.48
CA GLU A 78 2.97 1.96 15.10
C GLU A 78 2.18 2.84 14.12
N SER A 79 0.90 3.10 14.40
CA SER A 79 0.05 3.97 13.59
C SER A 79 0.62 5.39 13.52
N ARG A 80 1.06 5.94 14.66
CA ARG A 80 1.75 7.24 14.70
C ARG A 80 3.06 7.21 13.91
N ARG A 81 3.82 6.11 13.99
CA ARG A 81 5.06 5.92 13.24
C ARG A 81 4.83 5.84 11.74
N ILE A 82 3.77 5.17 11.29
CA ILE A 82 3.36 5.08 9.88
C ILE A 82 2.94 6.46 9.38
N ILE A 83 2.07 7.16 10.10
CA ILE A 83 1.61 8.51 9.69
C ILE A 83 2.79 9.48 9.62
N LYS A 84 3.72 9.42 10.58
CA LYS A 84 4.92 10.27 10.55
C LYS A 84 5.78 9.97 9.34
N ARG A 85 6.10 8.70 9.07
CA ARG A 85 6.88 8.30 7.89
C ARG A 85 6.21 8.74 6.59
N ALA A 86 4.91 8.51 6.45
CA ALA A 86 4.16 8.93 5.26
C ALA A 86 4.20 10.45 5.05
N ARG A 87 4.13 11.25 6.13
CA ARG A 87 4.25 12.72 6.05
C ARG A 87 5.66 13.15 5.65
N ASP A 88 6.68 12.52 6.24
CA ASP A 88 8.08 12.84 5.94
C ASP A 88 8.41 12.48 4.49
N GLU A 89 7.99 11.31 4.02
CA GLU A 89 8.13 10.87 2.62
C GLU A 89 7.38 11.79 1.65
N ALA A 90 6.12 12.15 1.97
CA ALA A 90 5.35 13.07 1.16
C ALA A 90 6.02 14.45 1.05
N LYS A 91 6.62 14.94 2.15
CA LYS A 91 7.35 16.21 2.14
C LYS A 91 8.59 16.14 1.24
N VAL A 92 9.39 15.07 1.36
CA VAL A 92 10.58 14.86 0.52
C VAL A 92 10.18 14.75 -0.96
N GLN A 93 9.10 14.02 -1.28
CA GLN A 93 8.61 13.93 -2.65
C GLN A 93 8.11 15.27 -3.17
N ALA A 94 7.38 16.05 -2.36
CA ALA A 94 6.92 17.37 -2.75
C ALA A 94 8.09 18.32 -3.04
N GLU A 95 9.12 18.32 -2.19
CA GLU A 95 10.34 19.11 -2.40
C GLU A 95 11.08 18.67 -3.67
N ALA A 96 11.18 17.36 -3.92
CA ALA A 96 11.79 16.82 -5.13
C ALA A 96 11.02 17.23 -6.40
N ILE A 97 9.68 17.13 -6.38
CA ILE A 97 8.82 17.54 -7.50
C ILE A 97 8.98 19.04 -7.79
N ILE A 98 8.98 19.89 -6.75
CA ILE A 98 9.17 21.33 -6.92
C ILE A 98 10.56 21.63 -7.48
N SER A 99 11.60 20.95 -7.00
CA SER A 99 12.97 21.11 -7.49
C SER A 99 13.09 20.73 -8.97
N ASP A 100 12.56 19.57 -9.35
CA ASP A 100 12.57 19.08 -10.73
C ASP A 100 11.75 20.00 -11.65
N ALA A 101 10.58 20.45 -11.21
CA ALA A 101 9.76 21.41 -11.95
C ALA A 101 10.49 22.74 -12.20
N ASN A 102 11.21 23.26 -11.19
CA ASN A 102 12.02 24.47 -11.33
C ASN A 102 13.19 24.24 -12.30
N GLU A 103 13.87 23.09 -12.23
CA GLU A 103 14.96 22.75 -13.14
C GLU A 103 14.46 22.65 -14.59
N GLN A 104 13.31 21.99 -14.81
CA GLN A 104 12.69 21.87 -16.12
C GLN A 104 12.25 23.24 -16.65
N ALA A 105 11.66 24.10 -15.80
CA ALA A 105 11.31 25.46 -16.18
C ALA A 105 12.54 26.27 -16.59
N HIS A 106 13.64 26.19 -15.84
CA HIS A 106 14.89 26.86 -16.20
C HIS A 106 15.46 26.34 -17.52
N LYS A 107 15.45 25.02 -17.76
CA LYS A 107 15.86 24.42 -19.03
C LYS A 107 14.99 24.89 -20.19
N ALA A 108 13.67 24.94 -20.00
CA ALA A 108 12.74 25.41 -21.02
C ALA A 108 13.00 26.88 -21.37
N ILE A 109 13.15 27.75 -20.36
CA ILE A 109 13.46 29.17 -20.59
C ILE A 109 14.78 29.32 -21.35
N LYS A 110 15.82 28.61 -20.94
CA LYS A 110 17.12 28.67 -21.62
C LYS A 110 17.01 28.19 -23.07
N HIS A 111 16.31 27.09 -23.30
CA HIS A 111 16.09 26.58 -24.65
C HIS A 111 15.32 27.58 -25.52
N SER A 112 14.25 28.19 -24.99
CA SER A 112 13.53 29.26 -25.69
C SER A 112 14.39 30.48 -25.98
N GLN A 113 15.28 30.88 -25.08
CA GLN A 113 16.22 31.98 -25.33
C GLN A 113 17.20 31.63 -26.46
N ASP A 114 17.73 30.41 -26.46
CA ASP A 114 18.63 29.93 -27.52
C ASP A 114 17.92 29.85 -28.88
N GLU A 115 16.65 29.43 -28.91
CA GLU A 115 15.80 29.42 -30.11
C GLU A 115 15.53 30.85 -30.61
N ILE A 116 15.19 31.79 -29.71
CA ILE A 116 14.96 33.20 -30.07
C ILE A 116 16.21 33.82 -30.69
N GLU A 117 17.40 33.55 -30.15
CA GLU A 117 18.64 34.07 -30.72
C GLU A 117 18.94 33.45 -32.10
N ARG A 118 18.66 32.15 -32.30
CA ARG A 118 18.72 31.52 -33.61
C ARG A 118 17.75 32.13 -34.62
N GLU A 119 16.50 32.34 -34.22
CA GLU A 119 15.48 32.96 -35.08
C GLU A 119 15.85 34.40 -35.44
N LYS A 120 16.34 35.21 -34.49
CA LYS A 120 16.83 36.57 -34.78
C LYS A 120 17.98 36.56 -35.78
N PHE A 121 18.91 35.61 -35.65
CA PHE A 121 20.01 35.47 -36.61
C PHE A 121 19.49 35.15 -38.01
N ASN A 122 18.58 34.17 -38.12
CA ASN A 122 17.97 33.79 -39.39
C ASN A 122 17.17 34.95 -40.01
N ALA A 123 16.35 35.65 -39.23
CA ALA A 123 15.57 36.80 -39.70
C ALA A 123 16.47 37.95 -40.19
N ARG A 124 17.60 38.20 -39.52
CA ARG A 124 18.59 39.19 -39.99
C ARG A 124 19.22 38.79 -41.32
N LYS A 125 19.55 37.50 -41.48
CA LYS A 125 20.11 36.98 -42.73
C LYS A 125 19.11 37.11 -43.88
N GLU A 126 17.86 36.72 -43.65
CA GLU A 126 16.78 36.84 -44.64
C GLU A 126 16.54 38.31 -45.04
N LEU A 127 16.54 39.24 -44.07
CA LEU A 127 16.43 40.67 -44.35
C LEU A 127 17.61 41.21 -45.18
N GLN A 128 18.83 40.73 -44.94
CA GLN A 128 20.00 41.12 -45.74
C GLN A 128 19.89 40.62 -47.18
N GLU A 129 19.41 39.40 -47.38
CA GLU A 129 19.16 38.84 -48.72
C GLU A 129 18.07 39.63 -49.46
N GLU A 130 16.97 39.96 -48.77
CA GLU A 130 15.87 40.76 -49.33
C GLU A 130 16.31 42.18 -49.70
N ILE A 131 17.08 42.86 -48.84
CA ILE A 131 17.67 44.17 -49.13
C ILE A 131 18.62 44.10 -50.33
N GLY A 132 19.46 43.06 -50.40
CA GLY A 132 20.36 42.83 -51.54
C GLY A 132 19.60 42.71 -52.86
N ASN A 133 18.52 41.93 -52.87
CA ASN A 133 17.64 41.80 -54.04
C ASN A 133 16.98 43.13 -54.42
N LEU A 134 16.48 43.88 -53.43
CA LEU A 134 15.91 45.22 -53.65
C LEU A 134 16.92 46.21 -54.22
N ALA A 135 18.16 46.21 -53.72
CA ALA A 135 19.23 47.08 -54.21
C ALA A 135 19.58 46.75 -55.68
N VAL A 136 19.68 45.47 -56.03
CA VAL A 136 19.90 45.04 -57.43
C VAL A 136 18.74 45.46 -58.33
N MET A 137 17.49 45.30 -57.88
CA MET A 137 16.31 45.74 -58.64
C MET A 137 16.30 47.26 -58.86
N ALA A 138 16.63 48.05 -57.83
CA ALA A 138 16.72 49.50 -57.93
C ALA A 138 17.86 49.93 -58.87
N ALA A 139 19.05 49.32 -58.76
CA ALA A 139 20.17 49.57 -59.67
C ALA A 139 19.80 49.26 -61.12
N LYS A 140 19.09 48.15 -61.37
CA LYS A 140 18.59 47.78 -62.70
C LYS A 140 17.64 48.83 -63.27
N GLN A 141 16.71 49.36 -62.47
CA GLN A 141 15.78 50.41 -62.90
C GLN A 141 16.48 51.75 -63.19
N ILE A 142 17.48 52.13 -62.40
CA ILE A 142 18.26 53.36 -62.63
C ILE A 142 19.07 53.22 -63.92
N LEU A 143 19.81 52.12 -64.10
CA LEU A 143 20.54 51.82 -65.33
C LEU A 143 19.63 51.84 -66.57
N GLN A 144 18.42 51.28 -66.48
CA GLN A 144 17.46 51.33 -67.58
C GLN A 144 16.99 52.76 -67.92
N LYS A 145 17.03 53.69 -66.96
CA LYS A 145 16.52 55.06 -67.13
C LYS A 145 17.61 56.05 -67.54
N GLU A 146 18.86 55.81 -67.17
CA GLU A 146 20.00 56.70 -67.45
C GLU A 146 20.77 56.35 -68.73
N ILE A 147 20.66 55.11 -69.25
CA ILE A 147 21.38 54.71 -70.47
C ILE A 147 20.79 55.39 -71.72
N SER A 148 21.61 56.19 -72.39
CA SER A 148 21.38 56.68 -73.75
C SER A 148 21.71 55.61 -74.81
N GLU A 149 21.19 55.71 -76.04
CA GLU A 149 21.52 54.77 -77.13
C GLU A 149 23.03 54.67 -77.43
N GLU A 150 23.79 55.70 -77.10
CA GLU A 150 25.23 55.78 -77.34
C GLU A 150 26.03 54.96 -76.31
N GLU A 151 25.66 55.06 -75.02
CA GLU A 151 26.28 54.28 -73.92
C GLU A 151 25.96 52.77 -74.03
N HIS A 152 24.81 52.42 -74.62
CA HIS A 152 24.46 51.03 -74.87
C HIS A 152 25.41 50.37 -75.88
N ARG A 153 25.81 51.10 -76.93
CA ARG A 153 26.82 50.63 -77.90
C ARG A 153 28.19 50.47 -77.25
N GLU A 154 28.60 51.44 -76.42
CA GLU A 154 29.91 51.41 -75.76
C GLU A 154 30.04 50.27 -74.73
N LEU A 155 28.97 49.97 -73.98
CA LEU A 155 28.91 48.83 -73.05
C LEU A 155 28.99 47.49 -73.77
N VAL A 156 28.27 47.34 -74.89
CA VAL A 156 28.30 46.11 -75.70
C VAL A 156 29.70 45.87 -76.27
N ASP A 157 30.33 46.90 -76.82
CA ASP A 157 31.71 46.81 -77.34
C ASP A 157 32.75 46.50 -76.24
N LYS A 158 32.49 46.92 -75.00
CA LYS A 158 33.37 46.64 -73.86
C LYS A 158 33.23 45.20 -73.36
N VAL A 159 32.00 44.67 -73.30
CA VAL A 159 31.73 43.27 -72.93
C VAL A 159 32.27 42.32 -73.99
N ILE A 160 32.15 42.66 -75.28
CA ILE A 160 32.74 41.87 -76.37
C ILE A 160 34.27 41.83 -76.24
N ARG A 161 34.91 42.96 -75.95
CA ARG A 161 36.36 43.01 -75.70
C ARG A 161 36.81 42.19 -74.49
N GLU A 162 36.12 42.29 -73.35
CA GLU A 162 36.46 41.47 -72.16
C GLU A 162 36.21 39.97 -72.37
N ALA A 163 35.22 39.60 -73.19
CA ALA A 163 34.96 38.21 -73.56
C ALA A 163 36.05 37.66 -74.50
N GLU A 164 36.56 38.48 -75.42
CA GLU A 164 37.70 38.14 -76.27
C GLU A 164 39.00 38.02 -75.45
N GLU A 165 39.20 38.89 -74.45
CA GLU A 165 40.39 38.89 -73.58
C GLU A 165 40.45 37.68 -72.63
N ASN A 166 39.29 37.20 -72.14
CA ASN A 166 39.20 36.00 -71.29
C ASN A 166 39.15 34.67 -72.05
N GLN A 167 39.02 34.68 -73.38
CA GLN A 167 39.12 33.45 -74.20
C GLN A 167 40.56 33.09 -74.59
N TRP A 168 41.55 33.97 -74.29
CA TRP A 168 42.97 33.77 -74.59
C TRP A 168 43.83 33.66 -73.32
N ASN A 169 43.31 33.03 -72.26
CA ASN A 169 44.07 32.44 -71.15
C ASN A 169 43.51 31.07 -70.77
#